data_AF-A0A448L3X6-F1
#
_entry.id   AF-A0A448L3X6-F1
#
_cell.length_a   1.000
_cell.length_b   1.000
_cell.length_c   1.000
_cell.angle_alpha   90.00
_cell.angle_beta   90.00
_cell.angle_gamma   90.00
#
_symmetry.space_group_name_H-M   'P 1'
#
loop_
_entity.id
_entity.type
_entity.pdbx_description
1 polymer ?
#
loop_
_entity_poly.entity_id
_entity_poly.type
_entity_poly.pdbx_seq_one_letter_code
_entity_poly.pdbx_strand_id
1 'polypeptide(L)'
;MVRKVISYTLLGITLLGIASHWMVTHTNLNPTLKRGLPIDSFNGVYVYYNGGTSQSSGRNVIDGYNVGIRYQCVEFVKRYYYLHYHHHMPDTYGNAKDFFDKKLSSGSLNTARGLFQYKNRDQVRPQKGDLLVFDSYIFNPYGHVAIVSNVTDKNIEIIQQNPGPWGRSRTNIELETCL
;
A
#
# COMPACT_ATOMS: atom_id res chain seq x y z
N MET A 1 -8.32 -14.39 -44.79
CA MET A 1 -6.90 -14.44 -44.34
C MET A 1 -6.58 -13.30 -43.37
N VAL A 2 -6.82 -12.04 -43.76
CA VAL A 2 -6.57 -10.81 -42.96
C VAL A 2 -7.15 -10.85 -41.54
N ARG A 3 -8.41 -11.26 -41.36
CA ARG A 3 -9.06 -11.36 -40.03
C ARG A 3 -8.36 -12.33 -39.07
N LYS A 4 -7.80 -13.44 -39.58
CA LYS A 4 -7.04 -14.41 -38.76
C LYS A 4 -5.69 -13.82 -38.34
N VAL A 5 -5.00 -13.15 -39.26
CA VAL A 5 -3.74 -12.45 -38.98
C VAL A 5 -3.95 -11.39 -37.90
N ILE A 6 -4.95 -10.51 -38.04
CA ILE A 6 -5.29 -9.49 -37.03
C ILE A 6 -5.58 -10.13 -35.68
N SER A 7 -6.36 -11.22 -35.65
CA SER A 7 -6.70 -11.91 -34.39
C SER A 7 -5.47 -12.49 -33.69
N TYR A 8 -4.56 -13.12 -34.43
CA TYR A 8 -3.32 -13.65 -33.86
C TYR A 8 -2.38 -12.55 -33.39
N THR A 9 -2.28 -11.44 -34.11
CA THR A 9 -1.49 -10.28 -33.68
C THR A 9 -2.02 -9.70 -32.38
N LEU A 10 -3.33 -9.49 -32.26
CA LEU A 10 -3.96 -8.99 -31.03
C LEU A 10 -3.76 -9.95 -29.84
N LEU A 11 -3.89 -11.25 -30.08
CA LEU A 11 -3.62 -12.26 -29.06
C LEU A 11 -2.14 -12.22 -28.61
N GLY A 12 -1.21 -12.11 -29.55
CA GLY A 12 0.22 -12.01 -29.27
C GLY A 12 0.57 -10.78 -28.42
N ILE A 13 0.03 -9.61 -28.77
CA ILE A 13 0.21 -8.36 -28.00
C ILE A 13 -0.35 -8.52 -26.58
N THR A 14 -1.52 -9.14 -26.45
CA THR A 14 -2.18 -9.35 -25.15
C THR A 14 -1.33 -10.26 -24.26
N LEU A 15 -0.85 -11.39 -24.78
CA LEU A 15 0.01 -12.32 -24.05
C LEU A 15 1.33 -11.67 -23.63
N LEU A 16 1.94 -10.88 -24.51
CA LEU A 16 3.16 -10.13 -24.20
C LEU A 16 2.92 -9.11 -23.09
N GLY A 17 1.77 -8.41 -23.11
CA GLY A 17 1.38 -7.47 -22.06
C GLY A 17 1.23 -8.15 -20.70
N ILE A 18 0.57 -9.31 -20.66
CA ILE A 18 0.42 -10.12 -19.43
C ILE A 18 1.77 -10.59 -18.90
N ALA A 19 2.63 -11.13 -19.77
CA ALA A 19 3.97 -11.59 -19.40
C ALA A 19 4.85 -10.45 -18.86
N SER A 20 4.78 -9.28 -19.51
CA SER A 20 5.52 -8.07 -19.11
C SER A 20 5.04 -7.58 -17.73
N HIS A 21 3.73 -7.50 -17.53
CA HIS A 21 3.16 -7.14 -16.23
C HIS A 21 3.56 -8.12 -15.13
N TRP A 22 3.49 -9.42 -15.40
CA TRP A 22 3.93 -10.45 -14.45
C TRP A 22 5.40 -10.29 -14.08
N MET A 23 6.28 -10.11 -15.07
CA MET A 23 7.71 -9.91 -14.86
C MET A 23 7.98 -8.67 -13.98
N VAL A 24 7.38 -7.53 -14.31
CA VAL A 24 7.54 -6.27 -13.59
C VAL A 24 7.07 -6.36 -12.13
N THR A 25 6.04 -7.15 -11.86
CA THR A 25 5.46 -7.28 -10.52
C THR A 25 6.11 -8.39 -9.68
N HIS A 26 6.74 -9.39 -10.29
CA HIS A 26 7.29 -10.54 -9.55
C HIS A 26 8.81 -10.57 -9.49
N THR A 27 9.51 -9.70 -10.22
CA THR A 27 10.97 -9.63 -10.24
C THR A 27 11.48 -8.31 -9.68
N ASN A 28 12.67 -8.34 -9.08
CA ASN A 28 13.35 -7.11 -8.72
C ASN A 28 14.07 -6.54 -9.95
N LEU A 29 13.49 -5.50 -10.55
CA LEU A 29 14.06 -4.82 -11.72
C LEU A 29 15.07 -3.72 -11.34
N ASN A 30 15.22 -3.42 -10.06
CA ASN A 30 16.16 -2.40 -9.60
C ASN A 30 17.58 -2.99 -9.50
N PRO A 31 18.57 -2.43 -10.23
CA PRO A 31 19.93 -2.99 -10.25
C PRO A 31 20.74 -2.66 -8.98
N THR A 32 20.32 -1.66 -8.19
CA THR A 32 21.09 -1.17 -7.03
C THR A 32 20.50 -1.62 -5.70
N LEU A 33 19.17 -1.73 -5.59
CA LEU A 33 18.49 -2.08 -4.35
C LEU A 33 18.21 -3.58 -4.27
N LYS A 34 18.55 -4.18 -3.12
CA LYS A 34 18.20 -5.56 -2.79
C LYS A 34 16.99 -5.59 -1.87
N ARG A 35 16.12 -6.58 -2.05
CA ARG A 35 14.94 -6.77 -1.20
C ARG A 35 15.35 -6.89 0.26
N GLY A 36 14.62 -6.21 1.15
CA GLY A 36 14.89 -6.19 2.59
C GLY A 36 15.95 -5.18 3.02
N LEU A 37 16.51 -4.39 2.09
CA LEU A 37 17.34 -3.25 2.44
C LEU A 37 16.46 -2.16 3.07
N PRO A 38 16.82 -1.60 4.24
CA PRO A 38 16.18 -0.39 4.77
C PRO A 38 16.47 0.79 3.83
N ILE A 39 15.42 1.47 3.36
CA ILE A 39 15.51 2.58 2.42
C ILE A 39 14.99 3.91 2.98
N ASP A 40 14.25 3.86 4.07
CA ASP A 40 13.69 5.03 4.78
C ASP A 40 13.33 4.62 6.21
N SER A 41 12.93 5.57 7.04
CA SER A 41 12.36 5.30 8.36
C SER A 41 11.43 6.42 8.79
N PHE A 42 10.47 6.09 9.65
CA PHE A 42 9.62 7.08 10.29
C PHE A 42 9.41 6.72 11.76
N ASN A 43 9.72 7.66 12.65
CA ASN A 43 9.72 7.45 14.11
C ASN A 43 10.49 6.19 14.54
N GLY A 44 11.64 5.93 13.91
CA GLY A 44 12.48 4.74 14.18
C GLY A 44 12.00 3.44 13.54
N VAL A 45 10.85 3.43 12.86
CA VAL A 45 10.34 2.25 12.15
C VAL A 45 10.79 2.27 10.69
N TYR A 46 11.57 1.26 10.29
CA TYR A 46 12.14 1.20 8.94
C TYR A 46 11.13 0.84 7.85
N VAL A 47 11.33 1.45 6.69
CA VAL A 47 10.76 1.05 5.39
C VAL A 47 11.80 0.18 4.69
N TYR A 48 11.40 -1.02 4.30
CA TYR A 48 12.25 -1.94 3.57
C TYR A 48 11.88 -2.00 2.09
N TYR A 49 12.87 -2.13 1.23
CA TYR A 49 12.66 -2.31 -0.19
C TYR A 49 12.04 -3.68 -0.49
N ASN A 50 10.89 -3.71 -1.19
CA ASN A 50 10.18 -4.97 -1.50
C ASN A 50 10.65 -5.65 -2.79
N GLY A 51 11.24 -4.91 -3.73
CA GLY A 51 11.42 -5.38 -5.11
C GLY A 51 10.10 -5.34 -5.88
N GLY A 52 9.79 -6.41 -6.61
CA GLY A 52 8.52 -6.54 -7.34
C GLY A 52 7.29 -6.52 -6.40
N THR A 53 6.21 -5.89 -6.83
CA THR A 53 5.04 -5.64 -5.98
C THR A 53 4.27 -6.87 -5.50
N SER A 54 4.32 -7.95 -6.27
CA SER A 54 3.65 -9.23 -5.99
C SER A 54 4.57 -10.23 -5.28
N GLN A 55 5.76 -9.80 -4.84
CA GLN A 55 6.63 -10.68 -4.07
C GLN A 55 6.12 -10.94 -2.65
N SER A 56 6.41 -12.13 -2.16
CA SER A 56 6.20 -12.57 -0.79
C SER A 56 7.52 -13.16 -0.26
N SER A 57 7.92 -12.77 0.95
CA SER A 57 9.10 -13.32 1.62
C SER A 57 8.77 -13.89 3.01
N GLY A 58 7.57 -14.46 3.13
CA GLY A 58 7.06 -15.01 4.37
C GLY A 58 6.44 -13.96 5.28
N ARG A 59 5.82 -14.44 6.35
CA ARG A 59 5.17 -13.59 7.35
C ARG A 59 6.20 -12.98 8.30
N ASN A 60 5.99 -11.73 8.67
CA ASN A 60 6.65 -11.09 9.79
C ASN A 60 5.76 -11.21 11.02
N VAL A 61 6.32 -11.77 12.09
CA VAL A 61 5.66 -11.95 13.38
C VAL A 61 6.55 -11.32 14.44
N ILE A 62 5.99 -10.41 15.24
CA ILE A 62 6.68 -9.71 16.33
C ILE A 62 5.90 -10.00 17.59
N ASP A 63 6.53 -10.62 18.59
CA ASP A 63 5.89 -11.00 19.86
C ASP A 63 4.55 -11.75 19.69
N GLY A 64 4.50 -12.65 18.70
CA GLY A 64 3.30 -13.41 18.34
C GLY A 64 2.29 -12.66 17.45
N TYR A 65 2.46 -11.36 17.23
CA TYR A 65 1.62 -10.56 16.34
C TYR A 65 2.07 -10.65 14.88
N ASN A 66 1.23 -11.25 14.02
CA ASN A 66 1.44 -11.25 12.57
C ASN A 66 1.21 -9.85 11.99
N VAL A 67 2.28 -9.09 11.80
CA VAL A 67 2.21 -7.74 11.22
C VAL A 67 2.01 -7.78 9.70
N GLY A 68 2.34 -8.87 9.00
CA GLY A 68 2.02 -9.00 7.57
C GLY A 68 3.06 -9.81 6.79
N ILE A 69 3.03 -9.68 5.46
CA ILE A 69 4.00 -10.32 4.57
C ILE A 69 5.16 -9.36 4.31
N ARG A 70 6.40 -9.80 4.54
CA ARG A 70 7.60 -8.99 4.24
C ARG A 70 7.71 -8.77 2.73
N TYR A 71 7.89 -7.54 2.20
CA TYR A 71 7.89 -6.20 2.79
C TYR A 71 6.76 -5.37 2.17
N GLN A 72 5.52 -5.85 2.32
CA GLN A 72 4.35 -5.26 1.69
C GLN A 72 3.84 -4.03 2.46
N CYS A 73 2.92 -3.28 1.85
CA CYS A 73 2.30 -2.10 2.44
C CYS A 73 1.59 -2.40 3.78
N VAL A 74 0.79 -3.46 3.82
CA VAL A 74 0.09 -3.92 5.04
C VAL A 74 1.07 -4.26 6.16
N GLU A 75 2.19 -4.90 5.83
CA GLU A 75 3.23 -5.25 6.80
C GLU A 75 3.82 -4.00 7.47
N PHE A 76 4.12 -2.98 6.67
CA PHE A 76 4.66 -1.72 7.18
C PHE A 76 3.69 -1.01 8.12
N VAL A 77 2.43 -0.85 7.71
CA VAL A 77 1.47 -0.05 8.50
C VAL A 77 1.13 -0.72 9.82
N LYS A 78 0.94 -2.05 9.82
CA LYS A 78 0.69 -2.80 11.05
C LYS A 78 1.93 -2.80 11.96
N ARG A 79 3.13 -2.97 11.39
CA ARG A 79 4.37 -2.90 12.16
C ARG A 79 4.60 -1.51 12.76
N TYR A 80 4.33 -0.44 12.01
CA TYR A 80 4.44 0.93 12.50
C TYR A 80 3.46 1.20 13.64
N TYR A 81 2.19 0.87 13.47
CA TYR A 81 1.19 1.04 14.55
C TYR A 81 1.54 0.22 15.79
N TYR A 82 2.04 -1.00 15.61
CA TYR A 82 2.47 -1.84 16.73
C TYR A 82 3.69 -1.28 17.47
N LEU A 83 4.74 -0.91 16.75
CA LEU A 83 6.00 -0.48 17.37
C LEU A 83 5.95 0.97 17.88
N HIS A 84 5.27 1.87 17.17
CA HIS A 84 5.24 3.30 17.50
C HIS A 84 4.05 3.68 18.38
N TYR A 85 2.85 3.15 18.10
CA TYR A 85 1.64 3.47 18.86
C TYR A 85 1.25 2.40 19.87
N HIS A 86 2.00 1.29 19.95
CA HIS A 86 1.62 0.12 20.77
C HIS A 86 0.23 -0.41 20.46
N HIS A 87 -0.23 -0.22 19.21
CA HIS A 87 -1.57 -0.57 18.76
C HIS A 87 -1.58 -1.89 18.01
N HIS A 88 -2.36 -2.84 18.51
CA HIS A 88 -2.61 -4.12 17.86
C HIS A 88 -3.94 -4.06 17.11
N MET A 89 -3.89 -4.12 15.77
CA MET A 89 -5.12 -4.23 14.96
C MET A 89 -5.72 -5.64 15.15
N PRO A 90 -7.00 -5.76 15.61
CA PRO A 90 -7.59 -7.04 15.97
C PRO A 90 -7.62 -8.07 14.86
N ASP A 91 -8.02 -7.67 13.65
CA ASP A 91 -7.96 -8.55 12.49
C ASP A 91 -6.55 -8.52 11.88
N THR A 92 -5.94 -9.71 11.83
CA THR A 92 -4.56 -9.89 11.39
C THR A 92 -4.43 -10.07 9.87
N TYR A 93 -5.53 -10.24 9.15
CA TYR A 93 -5.58 -10.53 7.71
C TYR A 93 -6.23 -9.38 6.93
N GLY A 94 -6.44 -9.62 5.63
CA GLY A 94 -7.00 -8.63 4.69
C GLY A 94 -5.95 -8.02 3.76
N ASN A 95 -6.43 -7.51 2.64
CA ASN A 95 -5.67 -6.70 1.72
C ASN A 95 -5.70 -5.23 2.17
N ALA A 96 -4.89 -4.39 1.53
CA ALA A 96 -4.80 -2.99 1.89
C ALA A 96 -6.15 -2.25 1.83
N LYS A 97 -6.97 -2.50 0.80
CA LYS A 97 -8.33 -1.91 0.69
C LYS A 97 -9.25 -2.29 1.85
N ASP A 98 -9.04 -3.47 2.46
CA ASP A 98 -9.86 -3.98 3.55
C ASP A 98 -9.59 -3.23 4.87
N PHE A 99 -8.65 -2.28 4.89
CA PHE A 99 -8.42 -1.37 6.01
C PHE A 99 -9.46 -0.26 6.12
N PHE A 100 -10.33 -0.12 5.12
CA PHE A 100 -11.44 0.82 5.13
C PHE A 100 -12.76 0.08 4.85
N ASP A 101 -13.69 0.07 5.80
CA ASP A 101 -15.01 -0.52 5.60
C ASP A 101 -15.97 0.52 5.02
N LYS A 102 -16.30 0.38 3.74
CA LYS A 102 -17.22 1.29 3.03
C LYS A 102 -18.63 1.34 3.60
N LYS A 103 -19.03 0.33 4.39
CA LYS A 103 -20.36 0.26 5.02
C LYS A 103 -20.46 1.15 6.26
N LEU A 104 -19.34 1.48 6.89
CA LEU A 104 -19.32 2.35 8.05
C LEU A 104 -19.50 3.83 7.64
N SER A 105 -20.19 4.59 8.49
CA SER A 105 -20.23 6.04 8.36
C SER A 105 -18.87 6.64 8.70
N SER A 106 -18.60 7.83 8.19
CA SER A 106 -17.39 8.56 8.55
C SER A 106 -17.40 8.89 10.05
N GLY A 107 -16.24 8.76 10.71
CA GLY A 107 -16.10 8.88 12.16
C GLY A 107 -16.54 7.65 12.96
N SER A 108 -16.94 6.56 12.30
CA SER A 108 -17.27 5.30 13.00
C SER A 108 -16.02 4.47 13.33
N LEU A 109 -16.11 3.70 14.41
CA LEU A 109 -15.10 2.73 14.80
C LEU A 109 -15.09 1.53 13.84
N ASN A 110 -13.98 1.33 13.15
CA ASN A 110 -13.68 0.09 12.46
C ASN A 110 -13.08 -0.91 13.47
N THR A 111 -13.90 -1.81 13.98
CA THR A 111 -13.50 -2.78 15.01
C THR A 111 -12.44 -3.78 14.52
N ALA A 112 -12.38 -4.07 13.21
CA ALA A 112 -11.35 -4.94 12.63
C ALA A 112 -9.95 -4.30 12.68
N ARG A 113 -9.87 -2.96 12.68
CA ARG A 113 -8.62 -2.21 12.79
C ARG A 113 -8.40 -1.61 14.18
N GLY A 114 -9.45 -1.49 14.98
CA GLY A 114 -9.41 -0.78 16.26
C GLY A 114 -9.16 0.71 16.10
N LEU A 115 -9.64 1.31 15.00
CA LEU A 115 -9.41 2.70 14.64
C LEU A 115 -10.72 3.36 14.17
N PHE A 116 -10.88 4.65 14.42
CA PHE A 116 -11.90 5.44 13.75
C PHE A 116 -11.50 5.67 12.29
N GLN A 117 -12.46 5.58 11.37
CA GLN A 117 -12.20 5.79 9.95
C GLN A 117 -13.02 6.97 9.41
N TYR A 118 -12.40 7.76 8.53
CA TYR A 118 -13.02 8.93 7.92
C TYR A 118 -12.99 8.81 6.40
N LYS A 119 -14.07 9.24 5.74
CA LYS A 119 -14.14 9.31 4.28
C LYS A 119 -13.35 10.53 3.80
N ASN A 120 -12.71 10.42 2.63
CA ASN A 120 -12.14 11.59 1.96
C ASN A 120 -13.23 12.65 1.72
N ARG A 121 -12.82 13.93 1.77
CA ARG A 121 -13.69 15.11 1.63
C ARG A 121 -14.75 15.28 2.72
N ASP A 122 -14.52 14.66 3.89
CA ASP A 122 -15.30 14.96 5.09
C ASP A 122 -14.70 16.17 5.84
N GLN A 123 -15.32 16.60 6.94
CA GLN A 123 -14.94 17.76 7.75
C GLN A 123 -13.70 17.53 8.64
N VAL A 124 -13.04 16.39 8.50
CA VAL A 124 -11.86 16.01 9.29
C VAL A 124 -10.63 16.01 8.41
N ARG A 125 -9.67 16.88 8.75
CA ARG A 125 -8.37 16.94 8.06
C ARG A 125 -7.50 15.74 8.48
N PRO A 126 -6.73 15.17 7.54
CA PRO A 126 -5.77 14.12 7.88
C PRO A 126 -4.71 14.64 8.84
N GLN A 127 -4.23 13.76 9.70
CA GLN A 127 -3.24 14.02 10.73
C GLN A 127 -2.00 13.12 10.55
N LYS A 128 -0.87 13.57 11.08
CA LYS A 128 0.35 12.76 11.13
C LYS A 128 0.08 11.46 11.89
N GLY A 129 0.35 10.33 11.25
CA GLY A 129 0.06 9.00 11.77
C GLY A 129 -1.16 8.33 11.16
N ASP A 130 -2.06 9.08 10.53
CA ASP A 130 -3.25 8.51 9.90
C ASP A 130 -2.90 7.50 8.82
N LEU A 131 -3.75 6.48 8.68
CA LEU A 131 -3.68 5.55 7.56
C LEU A 131 -4.44 6.11 6.37
N LEU A 132 -3.76 6.24 5.24
CA LEU A 132 -4.39 6.51 3.96
C LEU A 132 -4.62 5.20 3.23
N VAL A 133 -5.89 4.88 2.98
CA VAL A 133 -6.31 3.64 2.29
C VAL A 133 -6.72 3.96 0.86
N PHE A 134 -6.05 3.31 -0.09
CA PHE A 134 -6.33 3.39 -1.51
C PHE A 134 -7.09 2.15 -1.96
N ASP A 135 -8.20 2.37 -2.68
CA ASP A 135 -9.04 1.30 -3.18
C ASP A 135 -8.37 0.52 -4.31
N SER A 136 -8.95 -0.63 -4.63
CA SER A 136 -8.53 -1.44 -5.78
C SER A 136 -8.86 -0.78 -7.11
N TYR A 137 -8.03 -1.07 -8.12
CA TYR A 137 -8.29 -0.77 -9.52
C TYR A 137 -7.78 -1.91 -10.41
N ILE A 138 -7.96 -1.81 -11.73
CA ILE A 138 -7.74 -2.92 -12.66
C ILE A 138 -6.33 -3.54 -12.61
N PHE A 139 -5.29 -2.75 -12.31
CA PHE A 139 -3.91 -3.24 -12.18
C PHE A 139 -3.46 -3.41 -10.72
N ASN A 140 -4.33 -3.14 -9.74
CA ASN A 140 -4.09 -3.41 -8.33
C ASN A 140 -5.40 -3.80 -7.62
N PRO A 141 -5.78 -5.09 -7.62
CA PRO A 141 -7.03 -5.55 -7.00
C PRO A 141 -6.99 -5.53 -5.46
N TYR A 142 -5.82 -5.35 -4.86
CA TYR A 142 -5.58 -5.39 -3.41
C TYR A 142 -5.68 -4.02 -2.74
N GLY A 143 -5.62 -2.95 -3.53
CA GLY A 143 -5.50 -1.58 -3.03
C GLY A 143 -4.09 -1.27 -2.50
N HIS A 144 -3.96 -0.16 -1.80
CA HIS A 144 -2.70 0.23 -1.17
C HIS A 144 -2.98 0.92 0.18
N VAL A 145 -2.00 0.91 1.09
CA VAL A 145 -2.12 1.59 2.37
C VAL A 145 -0.79 2.22 2.74
N ALA A 146 -0.84 3.46 3.21
CA ALA A 146 0.31 4.27 3.59
C ALA A 146 0.03 5.01 4.90
N ILE A 147 1.07 5.57 5.52
CA ILE A 147 0.96 6.40 6.73
C ILE A 147 1.23 7.85 6.35
N VAL A 148 0.43 8.77 6.87
CA VAL A 148 0.72 10.21 6.76
C VAL A 148 1.93 10.55 7.65
N SER A 149 3.05 10.91 7.03
CA SER A 149 4.30 11.27 7.73
C SER A 149 4.40 12.75 8.09
N ASN A 150 3.75 13.62 7.31
CA ASN A 150 3.70 15.05 7.55
C ASN A 150 2.39 15.66 7.02
N VAL A 151 1.95 16.77 7.62
CA VAL A 151 0.76 17.52 7.21
C VAL A 151 1.12 19.00 7.15
N THR A 152 0.73 19.65 6.06
CA THR A 152 0.75 21.11 5.91
C THR A 152 -0.66 21.60 5.57
N ASP A 153 -0.83 22.92 5.42
CA ASP A 153 -2.11 23.49 5.02
C ASP A 153 -2.59 23.05 3.63
N LYS A 154 -1.67 22.63 2.75
CA LYS A 154 -1.95 22.36 1.33
C LYS A 154 -1.67 20.93 0.90
N ASN A 155 -0.90 20.18 1.67
CA ASN A 155 -0.49 18.84 1.30
C ASN A 155 -0.26 17.96 2.52
N ILE A 156 -0.27 16.66 2.26
CA ILE A 156 0.26 15.65 3.16
C ILE A 156 1.46 14.99 2.50
N GLU A 157 2.43 14.58 3.31
CA GLU A 157 3.43 13.60 2.89
C GLU A 157 2.97 12.24 3.42
N ILE A 158 3.01 11.22 2.57
CA ILE A 158 2.84 9.83 2.98
C ILE A 158 4.17 9.10 2.98
N ILE A 159 4.31 8.11 3.87
CA ILE A 159 5.37 7.11 3.87
C ILE A 159 4.80 5.71 3.68
N GLN A 160 5.44 4.88 2.84
CA GLN A 160 4.89 3.61 2.37
C GLN A 160 5.95 2.55 2.05
N GLN A 161 5.55 1.28 2.18
CA GLN A 161 6.27 0.13 1.59
C GLN A 161 5.49 -0.39 0.39
N ASN A 162 6.21 -0.96 -0.57
CA ASN A 162 5.63 -1.58 -1.75
C ASN A 162 4.71 -0.67 -2.62
N PRO A 163 5.10 0.59 -2.91
CA PRO A 163 4.29 1.51 -3.73
C PRO A 163 4.24 1.14 -5.22
N GLY A 164 5.09 0.23 -5.67
CA GLY A 164 5.38 0.03 -7.09
C GLY A 164 6.87 -0.22 -7.32
N PRO A 165 7.28 -0.82 -8.45
CA PRO A 165 8.69 -1.03 -8.79
C PRO A 165 9.53 0.25 -8.79
N TRP A 166 8.89 1.37 -9.12
CA TRP A 166 9.49 2.72 -9.21
C TRP A 166 8.89 3.71 -8.22
N GLY A 167 8.04 3.24 -7.32
CA GLY A 167 7.41 4.11 -6.33
C GLY A 167 8.40 4.51 -5.24
N ARG A 168 8.30 5.75 -4.77
CA ARG A 168 9.13 6.28 -3.69
C ARG A 168 8.58 5.86 -2.33
N SER A 169 9.45 5.73 -1.34
CA SER A 169 9.04 5.54 0.06
C SER A 169 8.19 6.71 0.55
N ARG A 170 8.42 7.93 0.03
CA ARG A 170 7.65 9.14 0.34
C ARG A 170 7.06 9.82 -0.88
N THR A 171 5.84 10.28 -0.75
CA THR A 171 5.11 11.02 -1.79
C THR A 171 4.28 12.13 -1.17
N ASN A 172 4.28 13.32 -1.77
CA ASN A 172 3.38 14.40 -1.40
C ASN A 172 2.05 14.27 -2.16
N ILE A 173 0.94 14.48 -1.47
CA ILE A 173 -0.42 14.50 -2.01
C ILE A 173 -1.03 15.85 -1.66
N GLU A 174 -1.52 16.58 -2.66
CA GLU A 174 -2.21 17.84 -2.44
C GLU A 174 -3.58 17.59 -1.78
N LEU A 175 -3.92 18.44 -0.82
CA LEU A 175 -5.24 18.47 -0.22
C LEU A 175 -6.15 19.26 -1.13
N GLU A 176 -7.25 18.66 -1.55
CA GLU A 176 -8.33 19.41 -2.17
C GLU A 176 -8.97 20.31 -1.10
N THR A 177 -9.10 21.59 -1.41
CA THR A 177 -9.91 22.50 -0.60
C THR A 177 -11.36 22.04 -0.64
N CYS A 178 -11.93 21.69 0.52
CA CYS A 178 -13.38 21.60 0.67
C CYS A 178 -13.96 22.98 0.33
N LEU A 179 -14.65 23.09 -0.81
CA LEU A 179 -15.50 24.22 -1.17
C LEU A 179 -16.92 23.98 -0.66
#